data_AF-A0A6L7WKK7-F1
#
_entry.id   AF-A0A6L7WKK7-F1
#
_cell.length_a   1.000
_cell.length_b   1.000
_cell.length_c   1.000
_cell.angle_alpha   90.00
_cell.angle_beta   90.00
_cell.angle_gamma   90.00
#
_symmetry.space_group_name_H-M   'P 1'
#
loop_
_entity.id
_entity.type
_entity.pdbx_description
1 polymer ?
#
loop_
_entity_poly.entity_id
_entity_poly.type
_entity_poly.pdbx_seq_one_letter_code
_entity_poly.pdbx_strand_id
1 'polypeptide(L)' 'MLVKLGRPARYTLIPMVFVTTMALLAALYQLSSLYTEGSFVLVAIDIVIIITAIFVMLEAASALMRERRAAAAGVG' A
#
# COMPACT_ATOMS: atom_id res chain seq x y z
N MET A 1 17.35 15.54 -8.79
CA MET A 1 18.39 15.30 -7.76
C MET A 1 17.87 15.77 -6.40
N LEU A 2 16.92 15.02 -5.80
CA LEU A 2 16.27 15.33 -4.51
C LEU A 2 16.72 14.39 -3.38
N VAL A 3 17.77 13.60 -3.65
CA VAL A 3 18.49 12.75 -2.68
C VAL A 3 19.36 13.57 -1.73
N LYS A 4 19.57 14.87 -2.01
CA LYS A 4 20.47 15.75 -1.27
C LYS A 4 19.92 16.38 0.03
N LEU A 5 18.71 16.03 0.49
CA LEU A 5 18.09 16.73 1.62
C LEU A 5 18.08 16.00 2.98
N GLY A 6 18.54 14.76 3.09
CA GLY A 6 18.78 14.12 4.40
C GLY A 6 17.60 14.14 5.37
N ARG A 7 16.36 14.38 4.90
CA ARG A 7 15.17 14.42 5.75
C ARG A 7 14.62 13.01 5.87
N PRO A 8 14.34 12.53 7.08
CA PRO A 8 13.87 11.18 7.29
C PRO A 8 12.52 11.00 6.58
N ALA A 9 12.52 10.32 5.44
CA ALA A 9 11.33 9.87 4.72
C ALA A 9 10.41 8.96 5.57
N ARG A 10 10.85 8.62 6.79
CA ARG A 10 10.08 7.92 7.82
C ARG A 10 8.73 8.60 8.08
N TYR A 11 8.68 9.94 8.11
CA TYR A 11 7.44 10.66 8.39
C TYR A 11 6.41 10.61 7.25
N THR A 12 6.82 10.28 6.02
CA THR A 12 5.90 10.06 4.89
C THR A 12 5.59 8.57 4.68
N LEU A 13 6.53 7.68 5.02
CA LEU A 13 6.34 6.23 4.92
C LEU A 13 5.32 5.68 5.92
N ILE A 14 5.33 6.18 7.16
CA ILE A 14 4.38 5.75 8.20
C ILE A 14 2.91 5.96 7.77
N PRO A 15 2.48 7.18 7.37
CA PRO A 15 1.10 7.39 6.92
C PRO A 15 0.77 6.62 5.64
N MET A 16 1.73 6.45 4.71
CA MET A 16 1.55 5.63 3.51
C MET A 16 1.20 4.18 3.86
N VAL A 17 2.00 3.52 4.69
CA VAL A 17 1.77 2.11 5.06
C VAL A 17 0.44 1.95 5.79
N PHE A 18 0.10 2.89 6.67
CA PHE A 18 -1.18 2.89 7.37
C PHE A 18 -2.36 2.98 6.38
N VAL A 19 -2.34 3.96 5.46
CA VAL A 19 -3.40 4.13 4.46
C VAL A 19 -3.52 2.89 3.57
N THR A 20 -2.41 2.32 3.10
CA THR A 20 -2.44 1.10 2.28
C THR A 20 -3.04 -0.09 3.03
N THR A 21 -2.72 -0.23 4.32
CA THR A 21 -3.25 -1.31 5.16
C THR A 21 -4.76 -1.13 5.40
N MET A 22 -5.20 0.09 5.71
CA MET A 22 -6.62 0.41 5.87
C MET A 22 -7.41 0.22 4.57
N ALA A 23 -6.84 0.62 3.44
CA ALA A 23 -7.47 0.42 2.13
C ALA A 23 -7.68 -1.08 1.83
N LEU A 24 -6.68 -1.94 2.14
CA LEU A 24 -6.83 -3.38 1.96
C LEU A 24 -7.94 -3.96 2.86
N LEU A 25 -7.97 -3.57 4.14
CA LEU A 25 -9.02 -4.02 5.06
C LEU A 25 -10.40 -3.53 4.65
N ALA A 26 -10.51 -2.28 4.20
CA ALA A 26 -11.75 -1.71 3.71
C ALA A 26 -12.26 -2.45 2.47
N ALA A 27 -11.38 -2.77 1.51
CA ALA A 27 -11.75 -3.55 0.33
C ALA A 27 -12.26 -4.95 0.71
N LEU A 28 -11.60 -5.64 1.64
CA LEU A 28 -12.07 -6.95 2.13
C LEU A 28 -13.45 -6.86 2.80
N TYR A 29 -13.69 -5.82 3.60
CA TYR A 29 -14.98 -5.59 4.22
C TYR A 29 -16.07 -5.24 3.18
N GLN A 30 -15.73 -4.38 2.22
CA GLN A 30 -16.63 -3.92 1.17
C GLN A 30 -17.03 -5.05 0.23
N LEU A 31 -16.13 -5.99 -0.07
CA LEU A 31 -16.44 -7.17 -0.88
C LEU A 31 -17.60 -7.99 -0.29
N SER A 32 -17.62 -8.19 1.03
CA SER A 32 -18.70 -8.91 1.73
C SER A 32 -20.03 -8.14 1.69
N SER A 33 -19.98 -6.81 1.86
CA SER A 33 -21.16 -5.94 1.75
C SER A 33 -21.75 -5.98 0.34
N LEU A 34 -20.90 -5.81 -0.68
CA LEU A 34 -21.30 -5.79 -2.09
C LEU A 34 -21.90 -7.12 -2.56
N TYR A 35 -21.37 -8.24 -2.05
CA TYR A 35 -21.91 -9.56 -2.31
C TYR A 35 -23.32 -9.72 -1.72
N THR A 36 -23.53 -9.20 -0.50
CA THR A 36 -24.83 -9.26 0.20
C THR A 36 -25.88 -8.33 -0.42
N GLU A 37 -25.45 -7.19 -0.97
CA GLU A 37 -26.30 -6.22 -1.68
C GLU A 37 -26.71 -6.68 -3.10
N GLY A 38 -26.12 -7.76 -3.63
CA GLY A 38 -26.46 -8.31 -4.94
C GLY A 38 -25.92 -7.53 -6.13
N SER A 39 -24.95 -6.64 -5.93
CA SER A 39 -24.38 -5.80 -7.00
C SER A 39 -23.17 -6.49 -7.68
N PHE A 40 -23.45 -7.45 -8.55
CA PHE A 40 -22.43 -8.30 -9.19
C PHE A 40 -21.36 -7.54 -10.00
N VAL A 41 -21.71 -6.41 -10.64
CA VAL A 41 -20.75 -5.58 -11.39
C VAL A 41 -19.76 -4.91 -10.45
N LEU A 42 -20.24 -4.36 -9.34
CA LEU A 42 -19.38 -3.72 -8.33
C LEU A 42 -18.47 -4.74 -7.66
N VAL A 43 -18.98 -5.95 -7.38
CA VAL A 43 -18.16 -7.07 -6.86
C VAL A 43 -17.00 -7.40 -7.79
N ALA A 44 -17.23 -7.47 -9.10
CA ALA A 44 -16.17 -7.76 -10.07
C ALA A 44 -15.08 -6.68 -10.09
N ILE A 45 -15.47 -5.40 -10.02
CA ILE A 45 -14.53 -4.28 -9.95
C ILE A 45 -13.75 -4.31 -8.63
N ASP A 46 -14.43 -4.58 -7.51
CA ASP A 46 -13.82 -4.63 -6.19
C ASP A 46 -12.77 -5.75 -6.07
N ILE A 47 -13.00 -6.91 -6.70
CA ILE A 47 -12.00 -7.97 -6.84
C ILE A 47 -10.74 -7.46 -7.55
N VAL A 48 -10.87 -6.68 -8.62
CA VAL A 48 -9.73 -6.10 -9.35
C VAL A 48 -8.99 -5.09 -8.47
N ILE A 49 -9.71 -4.30 -7.65
CA ILE A 49 -9.12 -3.37 -6.68
C ILE A 49 -8.28 -4.15 -5.66
N ILE A 50 -8.80 -5.25 -5.10
CA ILE A 50 -8.07 -6.10 -4.15
C ILE A 50 -6.77 -6.63 -4.76
N ILE A 51 -6.81 -7.14 -6.00
CA ILE A 51 -5.61 -7.62 -6.70
C ILE A 51 -4.58 -6.48 -6.86
N THR A 52 -5.05 -5.30 -7.28
CA THR A 52 -4.20 -4.12 -7.45
C THR A 52 -3.57 -3.68 -6.13
N ALA A 53 -4.35 -3.70 -5.04
CA ALA A 53 -3.88 -3.36 -3.71
C ALA A 53 -2.78 -4.32 -3.21
N ILE A 54 -2.88 -5.62 -3.54
CA ILE A 54 -1.82 -6.59 -3.25
C ILE A 54 -0.53 -6.21 -3.99
N PHE A 55 -0.60 -5.89 -5.29
CA PHE A 55 0.58 -5.48 -6.05
C PHE A 55 1.21 -4.19 -5.50
N VAL A 56 0.39 -3.21 -5.13
CA VAL A 56 0.88 -1.98 -4.48
C VAL A 56 1.56 -2.29 -3.15
N MET A 57 1.01 -3.20 -2.34
CA MET A 57 1.60 -3.57 -1.05
C MET A 57 2.95 -4.28 -1.22
N LEU A 58 3.09 -5.15 -2.23
CA LEU A 58 4.36 -5.78 -2.57
C LEU A 58 5.41 -4.75 -3.01
N GLU A 59 5.02 -3.81 -3.88
CA GLU A 59 5.91 -2.74 -4.32
C GLU A 59 6.32 -1.80 -3.18
N ALA A 60 5.38 -1.41 -2.32
CA ALA A 60 5.66 -0.59 -1.16
C ALA A 60 6.60 -1.30 -0.18
N ALA A 61 6.41 -2.60 0.06
CA ALA A 61 7.31 -3.40 0.89
C ALA A 61 8.71 -3.52 0.27
N SER A 62 8.79 -3.71 -1.05
CA SER A 62 10.05 -3.76 -1.80
C SER A 62 10.83 -2.45 -1.69
N ALA A 63 10.15 -1.31 -1.87
CA ALA A 63 10.71 0.03 -1.76
C ALA A 63 11.19 0.31 -0.33
N LEU A 64 10.37 -0.05 0.68
CA LEU A 64 10.74 0.10 2.08
C LEU A 64 11.98 -0.75 2.44
N MET A 65 12.06 -1.99 1.97
CA MET A 65 13.23 -2.86 2.19
C MET A 65 14.49 -2.30 1.52
N ARG A 66 14.36 -1.73 0.31
CA ARG A 66 15.46 -1.06 -0.40
C ARG A 66 15.97 0.14 0.38
N GLU A 67 15.08 1.00 0.87
CA GLU A 67 15.41 2.16 1.70
C GLU A 67 16.06 1.73 3.03
N ARG A 68 15.53 0.69 3.69
CA ARG A 68 16.16 0.13 4.90
C ARG A 68 17.57 -0.39 4.65
N ARG A 69 17.82 -1.04 3.49
CA ARG A 69 19.15 -1.53 3.11
C ARG A 69 20.11 -0.39 2.77
N ALA A 70 19.64 0.67 2.12
CA ALA A 70 20.43 1.87 1.87
C ALA A 70 20.82 2.57 3.19
N ALA A 71 19.88 2.69 4.14
CA ALA A 71 20.14 3.24 5.46
C ALA A 71 21.13 2.40 6.28
N ALA A 72 21.06 1.06 6.18
CA ALA A 72 21.99 0.15 6.88
C ALA A 72 23.40 0.14 6.28
N ALA A 73 23.56 0.48 4.99
CA ALA A 73 24.86 0.53 4.30
C ALA A 73 25.66 1.81 4.57
N GLY A 74 25.14 2.75 5.39
CA GLY A 74 25.86 3.97 5.78
C GLY A 74 26.05 5.00 4.66
N VAL A 75 25.33 4.90 3.54
CA VAL A 75 25.38 5.86 2.43
C VAL A 75 24.30 6.94 2.60
N GLY A 76 24.17 7.46 3.82
CA GLY A 76 23.22 8.53 4.17
C GLY A 76 23.86 9.90 4.10
#